data_AF-A0A8I7B9M8-F1
#
_entry.id   AF-A0A8I7B9M8-F1
#
_cell.length_a   1.000
_cell.length_b   1.000
_cell.length_c   1.000
_cell.angle_alpha   90.00
_cell.angle_beta   90.00
_cell.angle_gamma   90.00
#
_symmetry.space_group_name_H-M   'P 1'
#
loop_
_entity.id
_entity.type
_entity.pdbx_description
1 polymer ?
#
loop_
_entity_poly.entity_id
_entity_poly.type
_entity_poly.pdbx_seq_one_letter_code
_entity_poly.pdbx_strand_id
1 'polypeptide(L)'
;MATEGAKHEHEHAHAQFSLQVDMQCRCMGCVGKVDKAMASIATFPGVETSAGDVEAGVMAVAGKVSPAELCQWLKRKTRKDVKIVYPRPPAENRMQKMILVLGSSSRTGDATPSAPLLPQHFSSALAPLGVLSDNEDLDLIEERIRDLERARDTLKIRSLKDELTAARSELKQSREVISNSKKALLDSALSQLDAFKKLESLTQISM
;
A
#
# COMPACT_ATOMS: atom_id res chain seq x y z
N MET A 1 27.89 5.32 -47.26
CA MET A 1 27.89 5.04 -45.81
C MET A 1 26.45 4.76 -45.42
N ALA A 2 26.11 3.49 -45.24
CA ALA A 2 24.82 3.04 -44.75
C ALA A 2 24.80 3.16 -43.21
N THR A 3 23.69 3.66 -42.67
CA THR A 3 22.78 2.87 -41.80
C THR A 3 21.46 3.63 -41.71
N GLU A 4 20.42 3.01 -42.25
CA GLU A 4 19.02 3.21 -41.91
C GLU A 4 18.79 2.94 -40.41
N GLY A 5 17.81 3.61 -39.81
CA GLY A 5 17.40 3.39 -38.43
C GLY A 5 15.93 3.78 -38.27
N ALA A 6 15.07 2.77 -38.37
CA ALA A 6 13.63 2.84 -38.51
C ALA A 6 12.91 3.65 -37.42
N LYS A 7 12.01 4.53 -37.85
CA LYS A 7 10.88 5.01 -37.06
C LYS A 7 9.95 3.81 -36.79
N HIS A 8 9.97 3.30 -35.56
CA HIS A 8 8.91 2.41 -35.11
C HIS A 8 7.78 3.27 -34.51
N GLU A 9 6.82 3.62 -35.36
CA GLU A 9 5.49 4.01 -34.92
C GLU A 9 4.80 2.73 -34.41
N HIS A 10 4.87 2.50 -33.10
CA HIS A 10 4.12 1.42 -32.46
C HIS A 10 2.71 1.92 -32.20
N GLU A 11 1.76 1.41 -32.97
CA GLU A 11 0.35 1.38 -32.60
C GLU A 11 0.25 0.83 -31.16
N HIS A 12 -0.18 1.67 -30.22
CA HIS A 12 -0.19 1.31 -28.80
C HIS A 12 -1.30 0.29 -28.55
N ALA A 13 -0.94 -0.99 -28.73
CA ALA A 13 -1.70 -2.11 -28.22
C ALA A 13 -1.94 -1.92 -26.72
N HIS A 14 -3.09 -2.41 -26.26
CA HIS A 14 -3.42 -2.41 -24.85
C HIS A 14 -2.36 -3.20 -24.08
N ALA A 15 -1.60 -2.51 -23.22
CA ALA A 15 -0.45 -3.07 -22.54
C ALA A 15 -0.67 -3.06 -21.03
N GLN A 16 -0.30 -4.16 -20.36
CA GLN A 16 -0.25 -4.26 -18.91
C GLN A 16 1.20 -4.48 -18.46
N PHE A 17 1.70 -3.61 -17.59
CA PHE A 17 3.08 -3.66 -17.11
C PHE A 17 3.18 -3.09 -15.70
N SER A 18 4.30 -3.33 -15.03
CA SER A 18 4.62 -2.74 -13.74
C SER A 18 5.83 -1.81 -13.84
N LEU A 19 5.88 -0.79 -13.01
CA LEU A 19 6.98 0.15 -12.86
C LEU A 19 7.48 0.10 -11.43
N GLN A 20 8.79 0.03 -11.24
CA GLN A 20 9.45 0.09 -9.94
C GLN A 20 10.21 1.40 -9.81
N VAL A 21 9.83 2.22 -8.83
CA VAL A 21 10.55 3.42 -8.42
C VAL A 21 11.63 3.05 -7.41
N ASP A 22 12.85 3.52 -7.61
CA ASP A 22 13.95 3.33 -6.68
C ASP A 22 13.80 4.24 -5.45
N MET A 23 13.67 3.60 -4.29
CA MET A 23 13.38 4.22 -3.01
C MET A 23 14.64 4.26 -2.13
N GLN A 24 15.57 5.18 -2.45
CA GLN A 24 16.80 5.37 -1.65
C GLN A 24 16.53 5.88 -0.21
N CYS A 25 15.39 6.54 0.03
CA CYS A 25 14.99 7.08 1.33
C CYS A 25 13.46 7.02 1.49
N ARG A 26 12.98 6.70 2.70
CA ARG A 26 11.56 6.59 3.09
C ARG A 26 11.08 7.72 4.01
N CYS A 27 11.70 8.90 3.95
CA CYS A 27 11.19 10.05 4.68
C CYS A 27 9.82 10.51 4.14
N MET A 28 9.04 11.22 4.94
CA MET A 28 7.71 11.73 4.56
C MET A 28 7.73 12.52 3.24
N GLY A 29 8.81 13.24 2.95
CA GLY A 29 8.98 13.97 1.69
C GLY A 29 9.19 13.06 0.48
N CYS A 30 9.97 12.00 0.61
CA CYS A 30 10.20 11.02 -0.47
C CYS A 30 8.94 10.20 -0.74
N VAL A 31 8.31 9.68 0.32
CA VAL A 31 7.06 8.92 0.25
C VAL A 31 5.96 9.78 -0.37
N GLY A 32 5.74 10.99 0.17
CA GLY A 32 4.70 11.89 -0.33
C GLY A 32 4.94 12.37 -1.78
N LYS A 33 6.18 12.40 -2.26
CA LYS A 33 6.48 12.72 -3.67
C LYS A 33 6.12 11.57 -4.61
N VAL A 34 6.41 10.33 -4.20
CA VAL A 34 6.07 9.13 -4.97
C VAL A 34 4.56 8.93 -4.97
N ASP A 35 3.91 9.03 -3.81
CA ASP A 35 2.46 8.95 -3.66
C ASP A 35 1.72 9.93 -4.58
N LYS A 36 2.07 11.21 -4.54
CA LYS A 36 1.49 12.22 -5.45
C LYS A 36 1.72 11.91 -6.92
N ALA A 37 2.89 11.40 -7.27
CA ALA A 37 3.20 11.06 -8.65
C ALA A 37 2.35 9.87 -9.11
N MET A 38 2.26 8.83 -8.28
CA MET A 38 1.44 7.64 -8.51
C MET A 38 -0.04 8.00 -8.66
N ALA A 39 -0.58 8.83 -7.78
CA ALA A 39 -1.96 9.31 -7.87
C ALA A 39 -2.23 10.08 -9.18
N SER A 40 -1.25 10.82 -9.69
CA SER A 40 -1.39 11.56 -10.95
C SER A 40 -1.25 10.70 -12.22
N ILE A 41 -0.90 9.41 -12.13
CA ILE A 41 -0.74 8.56 -13.33
C ILE A 41 -2.06 8.28 -14.04
N ALA A 42 -3.17 8.20 -13.30
CA ALA A 42 -4.49 8.02 -13.92
C ALA A 42 -4.89 9.19 -14.85
N THR A 43 -4.23 10.35 -14.72
CA THR A 43 -4.45 11.50 -15.61
C THR A 43 -3.56 11.50 -16.86
N PHE A 44 -2.62 10.55 -16.95
CA PHE A 44 -1.73 10.44 -18.10
C PHE A 44 -2.49 9.87 -19.31
N PRO A 45 -2.40 10.49 -20.51
CA PRO A 45 -3.12 10.03 -21.69
C PRO A 45 -2.82 8.56 -22.03
N GLY A 46 -3.88 7.77 -22.24
CA GLY A 46 -3.76 6.36 -22.58
C GLY A 46 -3.67 5.41 -21.39
N VAL A 47 -3.60 5.90 -20.14
CA VAL A 47 -3.77 5.06 -18.95
C VAL A 47 -5.25 4.80 -18.72
N GLU A 48 -5.63 3.53 -18.58
CA GLU A 48 -7.00 3.12 -18.26
C GLU A 48 -7.14 2.74 -16.79
N THR A 49 -6.18 1.97 -16.28
CA THR A 49 -6.12 1.59 -14.86
C THR A 49 -4.68 1.69 -14.35
N SER A 50 -4.55 2.12 -13.10
CA SER A 50 -3.27 2.09 -12.39
C SER A 50 -3.49 1.74 -10.92
N ALA A 51 -2.59 0.94 -10.36
CA ALA A 51 -2.58 0.56 -8.96
C ALA A 51 -1.16 0.71 -8.42
N GLY A 52 -0.97 1.56 -7.42
CA GLY A 52 0.33 1.85 -6.82
C GLY A 52 0.45 1.32 -5.40
N ASP A 53 1.59 0.71 -5.09
CA ASP A 53 2.07 0.46 -3.74
C ASP A 53 3.24 1.40 -3.46
N VAL A 54 2.97 2.47 -2.71
CA VAL A 54 3.98 3.50 -2.36
C VAL A 54 5.07 2.92 -1.46
N GLU A 55 4.74 1.96 -0.60
CA GLU A 55 5.69 1.34 0.33
C GLU A 55 6.66 0.40 -0.39
N ALA A 56 6.16 -0.34 -1.38
CA ALA A 56 7.01 -1.14 -2.27
C ALA A 56 7.67 -0.30 -3.37
N GLY A 57 7.15 0.90 -3.66
CA GLY A 57 7.56 1.70 -4.82
C GLY A 57 7.16 1.06 -6.15
N VAL A 58 6.18 0.17 -6.16
CA VAL A 58 5.73 -0.57 -7.34
C VAL A 58 4.42 0.01 -7.83
N MET A 59 4.22 0.06 -9.14
CA MET A 59 2.95 0.42 -9.73
C MET A 59 2.62 -0.49 -10.90
N ALA A 60 1.42 -1.08 -10.90
CA ALA A 60 0.83 -1.71 -12.07
C ALA A 60 0.08 -0.66 -12.91
N VAL A 61 0.20 -0.75 -14.23
CA VAL A 61 -0.46 0.13 -15.19
C VAL A 61 -1.04 -0.72 -16.31
N ALA A 62 -2.27 -0.44 -16.71
CA ALA A 62 -2.85 -0.96 -17.93
C ALA A 62 -3.44 0.17 -18.80
N GLY A 63 -3.27 0.05 -20.11
CA GLY A 63 -3.85 0.96 -21.09
C GLY A 63 -3.06 1.05 -22.39
N LYS A 64 -3.46 1.96 -23.27
CA LYS A 64 -2.76 2.28 -24.52
C LYS A 64 -1.68 3.32 -24.29
N VAL A 65 -0.66 2.95 -23.52
CA VAL A 65 0.45 3.84 -23.14
C VAL A 65 1.78 3.13 -23.31
N SER A 66 2.81 3.87 -23.76
CA SER A 66 4.15 3.30 -23.86
C SER A 66 4.83 3.24 -22.48
N PRO A 67 5.36 2.07 -22.07
CA PRO A 67 6.04 1.92 -20.79
C PRO A 67 7.25 2.85 -20.64
N ALA A 68 7.93 3.16 -21.74
CA ALA A 68 9.08 4.04 -21.77
C ALA A 68 8.70 5.51 -21.50
N GLU A 69 7.63 6.01 -22.11
CA GLU A 69 7.14 7.38 -21.86
C GLU A 69 6.68 7.55 -20.42
N LEU A 70 5.93 6.58 -19.90
CA LEU A 70 5.43 6.64 -18.55
C LEU A 70 6.57 6.55 -17.52
N CYS A 71 7.57 5.70 -17.76
CA CYS A 71 8.82 5.69 -16.98
C CYS A 71 9.50 7.05 -16.95
N GLN A 72 9.67 7.68 -18.11
CA GLN A 72 10.37 8.97 -18.20
C GLN A 72 9.57 10.07 -17.50
N TRP A 73 8.24 10.06 -17.64
CA TRP A 73 7.35 10.98 -16.94
C TRP A 73 7.44 10.79 -15.42
N LEU A 74 7.42 9.54 -14.95
CA LEU A 74 7.48 9.23 -13.52
C LEU A 74 8.84 9.59 -12.93
N LYS A 75 9.94 9.36 -13.66
CA LYS A 75 11.28 9.81 -13.31
C LYS A 75 11.37 11.34 -13.20
N ARG A 76 10.75 12.09 -14.11
CA ARG A 76 10.67 13.56 -14.05
C ARG A 76 9.89 14.04 -12.82
N LYS A 77 8.76 13.39 -12.49
CA LYS A 77 7.90 13.79 -11.38
C LYS A 77 8.49 13.46 -10.00
N THR A 78 9.09 12.29 -9.87
CA THR A 78 9.64 11.78 -8.61
C THR A 78 11.11 12.17 -8.38
N ARG A 79 11.85 12.50 -9.44
CA ARG A 79 13.31 12.65 -9.44
C ARG A 79 14.04 11.40 -8.94
N LYS A 80 13.46 10.23 -9.17
CA LYS A 80 13.99 8.91 -8.79
C LYS A 80 14.12 8.06 -10.04
N ASP A 81 15.02 7.09 -10.02
CA ASP A 81 15.12 6.11 -11.08
C ASP A 81 13.90 5.20 -11.11
N VAL A 82 13.46 4.84 -12.32
CA VAL A 82 12.29 4.00 -12.56
C VAL A 82 12.68 2.89 -13.52
N LYS A 83 12.32 1.65 -13.17
CA LYS A 83 12.55 0.46 -13.99
C LYS A 83 11.22 -0.14 -14.42
N ILE A 84 11.13 -0.59 -15.66
CA ILE A 84 9.98 -1.35 -16.12
C ILE A 84 10.15 -2.80 -15.63
N VAL A 85 9.10 -3.33 -15.02
CA VAL A 85 8.99 -4.70 -14.53
C VAL A 85 7.77 -5.33 -15.21
N TYR A 86 7.97 -6.39 -15.99
CA TYR A 86 6.86 -7.13 -16.62
C TYR A 86 6.46 -8.33 -15.75
N PRO A 87 5.19 -8.74 -15.75
CA PRO A 87 4.56 -9.33 -14.57
C PRO A 87 5.13 -10.69 -14.17
N ARG A 88 5.17 -10.88 -12.84
CA ARG A 88 4.93 -12.17 -12.18
C ARG A 88 3.55 -12.66 -12.68
N PRO A 89 3.40 -13.92 -13.14
CA PRO A 89 2.08 -14.42 -13.54
C PRO A 89 1.07 -14.16 -12.41
N PRO A 90 -0.21 -13.90 -12.75
CA PRO A 90 -1.26 -13.80 -11.74
C PRO A 90 -1.12 -14.99 -10.80
N ALA A 91 -1.35 -14.79 -9.50
CA ALA A 91 -1.45 -15.88 -8.56
C ALA A 91 -2.65 -16.75 -8.98
N GLU A 92 -2.41 -17.67 -9.91
CA GLU A 92 -3.29 -18.78 -10.20
C GLU A 92 -3.36 -19.60 -8.91
N ASN A 93 -4.58 -19.68 -8.39
CA ASN A 93 -5.08 -20.79 -7.60
C ASN A 93 -4.22 -22.06 -7.83
N ARG A 94 -3.66 -22.57 -6.74
CA ARG A 94 -2.79 -23.76 -6.67
C ARG A 94 -3.47 -25.08 -7.01
N MET A 95 -4.44 -25.10 -7.91
CA MET A 95 -5.06 -26.32 -8.39
C MET A 95 -5.13 -26.30 -9.92
N GLN A 96 -4.43 -27.27 -10.52
CA GLN A 96 -4.49 -27.74 -11.91
C GLN A 96 -3.51 -27.11 -12.92
N LYS A 97 -2.32 -27.70 -13.03
CA LYS A 97 -1.93 -28.57 -14.17
C LYS A 97 -0.49 -29.08 -14.03
N MET A 98 -0.38 -30.26 -13.45
CA MET A 98 0.58 -31.24 -13.96
C MET A 98 -0.14 -31.93 -15.12
N ILE A 99 0.39 -31.86 -16.34
CA ILE A 99 0.34 -32.90 -17.39
C ILE A 99 1.01 -32.33 -18.66
N LEU A 100 1.75 -33.21 -19.33
CA LEU A 100 2.72 -33.04 -20.43
C LEU A 100 4.13 -32.84 -19.84
N VAL A 101 4.96 -33.87 -19.74
CA VAL A 101 5.68 -34.43 -20.89
C VAL A 101 6.02 -35.93 -20.70
N LEU A 102 5.64 -36.73 -21.70
CA LEU A 102 6.20 -38.01 -22.18
C LEU A 102 6.16 -39.28 -21.30
N GLY A 103 5.46 -40.29 -21.81
CA GLY A 103 5.53 -41.68 -21.36
C GLY A 103 4.64 -42.61 -22.17
N SER A 104 4.99 -42.85 -23.43
CA SER A 104 4.40 -43.91 -24.26
C SER A 104 4.61 -45.28 -23.60
N SER A 105 3.55 -46.07 -23.40
CA SER A 105 3.68 -47.53 -23.34
C SER A 105 2.34 -48.22 -23.59
N SER A 106 2.26 -48.84 -24.76
CA SER A 106 1.24 -49.78 -25.24
C SER A 106 1.20 -51.06 -24.41
N ARG A 107 0.00 -51.60 -24.09
CA ARG A 107 -0.34 -53.06 -24.13
C ARG A 107 -1.86 -53.26 -24.26
N THR A 108 -2.21 -54.17 -25.17
CA THR A 108 -3.53 -54.71 -25.54
C THR A 108 -4.07 -55.71 -24.50
N GLY A 109 -5.40 -55.87 -24.44
CA GLY A 109 -6.07 -57.00 -23.77
C GLY A 109 -7.59 -56.91 -23.88
N ASP A 110 -8.22 -58.02 -24.24
CA ASP A 110 -9.53 -58.16 -24.88
C ASP A 110 -10.63 -58.68 -23.90
N ALA A 111 -11.88 -58.72 -24.41
CA ALA A 111 -13.05 -59.52 -23.99
C ALA A 111 -14.16 -58.90 -23.08
N THR A 112 -15.29 -58.58 -23.73
CA THR A 112 -16.68 -58.63 -23.21
C THR A 112 -17.12 -60.10 -23.00
N PRO A 113 -18.16 -60.44 -22.18
CA PRO A 113 -19.56 -60.25 -22.62
C PRO A 113 -20.64 -60.00 -21.53
N SER A 114 -21.80 -59.52 -22.02
CA SER A 114 -23.17 -59.72 -21.51
C SER A 114 -23.78 -58.76 -20.45
N ALA A 115 -24.79 -58.01 -20.91
CA ALA A 115 -25.69 -57.08 -20.20
C ALA A 115 -26.83 -57.80 -19.43
N PRO A 116 -27.73 -57.13 -18.66
CA PRO A 116 -28.83 -56.33 -19.26
C PRO A 116 -29.40 -55.11 -18.46
N LEU A 117 -29.78 -54.11 -19.26
CA LEU A 117 -30.98 -53.24 -19.24
C LEU A 117 -31.32 -52.25 -18.10
N LEU A 118 -31.58 -51.02 -18.57
CA LEU A 118 -32.19 -49.86 -17.90
C LEU A 118 -33.58 -50.15 -17.30
N PRO A 119 -33.96 -49.38 -16.27
CA PRO A 119 -35.33 -48.89 -16.16
C PRO A 119 -35.42 -47.43 -16.63
N GLN A 120 -36.15 -47.24 -17.73
CA GLN A 120 -36.75 -45.97 -18.06
C GLN A 120 -37.97 -45.75 -17.17
N HIS A 121 -37.96 -44.72 -16.31
CA HIS A 121 -39.13 -43.87 -16.06
C HIS A 121 -38.75 -42.76 -15.07
N PHE A 122 -38.78 -41.51 -15.51
CA PHE A 122 -39.73 -40.49 -15.06
C PHE A 122 -39.38 -39.19 -15.78
N SER A 123 -40.12 -38.95 -16.87
CA SER A 123 -40.12 -37.66 -17.54
C SER A 123 -40.97 -36.69 -16.72
N SER A 124 -40.40 -35.54 -16.37
CA SER A 124 -41.14 -34.30 -16.13
C SER A 124 -40.10 -33.17 -16.25
N ALA A 125 -39.94 -32.64 -17.46
CA ALA A 125 -40.58 -31.40 -17.91
C ALA A 125 -39.71 -30.17 -17.61
N LEU A 126 -39.54 -29.34 -18.64
CA LEU A 126 -38.79 -28.10 -18.58
C LEU A 126 -39.23 -27.21 -17.41
N ALA A 127 -38.23 -26.69 -16.69
CA ALA A 127 -38.19 -25.29 -16.29
C ALA A 127 -36.72 -24.83 -16.33
N PRO A 128 -36.32 -23.92 -17.24
CA PRO A 128 -35.13 -23.12 -17.02
C PRO A 128 -35.54 -21.98 -16.10
N LEU A 129 -35.42 -22.13 -14.79
CA LEU A 129 -35.52 -20.98 -13.88
C LEU A 129 -34.79 -21.28 -12.58
N GLY A 130 -33.73 -20.50 -12.35
CA GLY A 130 -32.93 -20.54 -11.14
C GLY A 130 -31.50 -20.09 -11.39
N VAL A 131 -31.32 -18.90 -12.00
CA VAL A 131 -30.08 -18.13 -11.80
C VAL A 131 -30.04 -17.83 -10.31
N LEU A 132 -29.24 -18.59 -9.55
CA LEU A 132 -29.15 -18.46 -8.11
C LEU A 132 -27.68 -18.30 -7.72
N SER A 133 -27.33 -17.03 -7.57
CA SER A 133 -26.39 -16.50 -6.58
C SER A 133 -24.89 -16.82 -6.69
N ASP A 134 -24.26 -16.38 -7.78
CA ASP A 134 -22.79 -16.14 -7.79
C ASP A 134 -22.43 -14.72 -7.31
N ASN A 135 -23.43 -13.85 -7.09
CA ASN A 135 -23.21 -12.44 -6.69
C ASN A 135 -23.24 -12.22 -5.17
N GLU A 136 -23.99 -13.02 -4.39
CA GLU A 136 -24.01 -12.84 -2.92
C GLU A 136 -22.65 -13.11 -2.27
N ASP A 137 -21.89 -14.09 -2.81
CA ASP A 137 -20.54 -14.37 -2.32
C ASP A 137 -19.57 -13.22 -2.60
N LEU A 138 -19.73 -12.51 -3.73
CA LEU A 138 -18.90 -11.36 -4.06
C LEU A 138 -19.25 -10.15 -3.17
N ASP A 139 -20.54 -9.89 -2.96
CA ASP A 139 -21.02 -8.84 -2.06
C ASP A 139 -20.53 -9.07 -0.61
N LEU A 140 -20.54 -10.33 -0.16
CA LEU A 140 -20.02 -10.72 1.15
C LEU A 140 -18.50 -10.52 1.26
N ILE A 141 -17.74 -10.80 0.19
CA ILE A 141 -16.30 -10.55 0.14
C ILE A 141 -16.01 -9.04 0.19
N GLU A 142 -16.73 -8.23 -0.57
CA GLU A 142 -16.57 -6.77 -0.55
C GLU A 142 -16.94 -6.16 0.80
N GLU A 143 -18.00 -6.65 1.45
CA GLU A 143 -18.34 -6.28 2.81
C GLU A 143 -17.22 -6.65 3.79
N ARG A 144 -16.62 -7.83 3.65
CA ARG A 144 -15.52 -8.27 4.50
C ARG A 144 -14.25 -7.43 4.31
N ILE A 145 -13.94 -7.00 3.08
CA ILE A 145 -12.84 -6.08 2.81
C ILE A 145 -13.09 -4.76 3.53
N ARG A 146 -14.28 -4.18 3.38
CA ARG A 146 -14.66 -2.94 4.08
C ARG A 146 -14.57 -3.08 5.61
N ASP A 147 -14.97 -4.22 6.17
CA ASP A 147 -14.83 -4.50 7.60
C ASP A 147 -13.38 -4.51 8.06
N LEU A 148 -12.50 -5.18 7.31
CA LEU A 148 -11.08 -5.25 7.63
C LEU A 148 -10.41 -3.88 7.54
N GLU A 149 -10.78 -3.07 6.54
CA GLU A 149 -10.31 -1.69 6.42
C GLU A 149 -10.77 -0.83 7.60
N ARG A 150 -12.06 -0.91 7.98
CA ARG A 150 -12.58 -0.23 9.17
C ARG A 150 -11.87 -0.67 10.45
N ALA A 151 -11.58 -1.95 10.59
CA ALA A 151 -10.86 -2.49 11.75
C ALA A 151 -9.43 -1.95 11.83
N ARG A 152 -8.70 -1.96 10.70
CA ARG A 152 -7.36 -1.36 10.59
C ARG A 152 -7.39 0.11 10.96
N ASP A 153 -8.33 0.88 10.42
CA ASP A 153 -8.41 2.32 10.67
C ASP A 153 -8.73 2.61 12.14
N THR A 154 -9.62 1.80 12.75
CA THR A 154 -9.92 1.86 14.18
C THR A 154 -8.68 1.59 15.04
N LEU A 155 -7.88 0.59 14.70
CA LEU A 155 -6.62 0.29 15.40
C LEU A 155 -5.60 1.43 15.24
N LYS A 156 -5.50 2.00 14.04
CA LYS A 156 -4.60 3.14 13.78
C LYS A 156 -5.00 4.37 14.59
N ILE A 157 -6.30 4.67 14.63
CA ILE A 157 -6.84 5.77 15.44
C ILE A 157 -6.55 5.54 16.93
N ARG A 158 -6.73 4.31 17.43
CA ARG A 158 -6.44 3.97 18.83
C ARG A 158 -4.94 4.16 19.16
N SER A 159 -4.05 3.61 18.34
CA SER A 159 -2.60 3.77 18.51
C SER A 159 -2.20 5.24 18.54
N LEU A 160 -2.67 6.03 17.57
CA LEU A 160 -2.36 7.46 17.50
C LEU A 160 -2.95 8.23 18.69
N LYS A 161 -4.12 7.85 19.18
CA LYS A 161 -4.73 8.43 20.37
C LYS A 161 -3.87 8.16 21.61
N ASP A 162 -3.38 6.93 21.77
CA ASP A 162 -2.54 6.56 22.90
C ASP A 162 -1.20 7.32 22.85
N GLU A 163 -0.55 7.39 21.69
CA GLU A 163 0.65 8.21 21.46
C GLU A 163 0.42 9.69 21.79
N LEU A 164 -0.70 10.26 21.32
CA LEU A 164 -1.06 11.65 21.62
C LEU A 164 -1.27 11.88 23.12
N THR A 165 -1.89 10.93 23.82
CA THR A 165 -2.06 11.04 25.28
C THR A 165 -0.75 10.95 26.03
N ALA A 166 0.16 10.06 25.62
CA ALA A 166 1.50 9.94 26.18
C ALA A 166 2.30 11.24 25.97
N ALA A 167 2.38 11.74 24.73
CA ALA A 167 3.08 12.98 24.41
C ALA A 167 2.51 14.19 25.18
N ARG A 168 1.18 14.28 25.32
CA ARG A 168 0.54 15.33 26.13
C ARG A 168 0.95 15.21 27.61
N SER A 169 1.05 14.01 28.15
CA SER A 169 1.46 13.79 29.53
C SER A 169 2.92 14.19 29.78
N GLU A 170 3.84 13.85 28.86
CA GLU A 170 5.25 14.24 28.92
C GLU A 170 5.42 15.77 28.84
N LEU A 171 4.69 16.43 27.95
CA LEU A 171 4.71 17.88 27.84
C LEU A 171 4.17 18.56 29.10
N LYS A 172 3.12 17.99 29.72
CA LYS A 172 2.58 18.51 30.98
C LYS A 172 3.61 18.36 32.11
N GLN A 173 4.30 17.23 32.19
CA GLN A 173 5.34 17.00 33.18
C GLN A 173 6.54 17.95 32.96
N SER A 174 6.99 18.12 31.73
CA SER A 174 8.08 19.04 31.39
C SER A 174 7.73 20.48 31.74
N ARG A 175 6.50 20.92 31.45
CA ARG A 175 5.99 22.24 31.83
C ARG A 175 6.03 22.43 33.36
N GLU A 176 5.64 21.43 34.12
CA GLU A 176 5.63 21.48 35.59
C GLU A 176 7.04 21.59 36.15
N VAL A 177 7.99 20.80 35.62
CA VAL A 177 9.41 20.87 36.01
C VAL A 177 9.98 22.26 35.74
N ILE A 178 9.72 22.83 34.56
CA ILE A 178 10.18 24.18 34.20
C ILE A 178 9.56 25.24 35.12
N SER A 179 8.26 25.14 35.40
CA SER A 179 7.56 26.06 36.29
C SER A 179 8.14 26.05 37.70
N ASN A 180 8.36 24.86 38.25
CA ASN A 180 8.94 24.69 39.59
C ASN A 180 10.40 25.16 39.66
N SER A 181 11.19 24.88 38.62
CA SER A 181 12.56 25.41 38.52
C SER A 181 12.58 26.94 38.47
N LYS A 182 11.70 27.56 37.66
CA LYS A 182 11.59 29.02 37.60
C LYS A 182 11.20 29.62 38.95
N LYS A 183 10.27 29.00 39.67
CA LYS A 183 9.88 29.43 41.01
C LYS A 183 11.05 29.38 41.98
N ALA A 184 11.79 28.27 42.01
CA ALA A 184 12.96 28.11 42.88
C ALA A 184 14.05 29.16 42.60
N LEU A 185 14.29 29.49 41.33
CA LEU A 185 15.23 30.56 40.96
C LEU A 185 14.79 31.93 41.47
N LEU A 186 13.50 32.25 41.34
CA LEU A 186 12.94 33.50 41.86
C LEU A 186 13.02 33.57 43.38
N ASP A 187 12.67 32.50 44.08
CA ASP A 187 12.73 32.42 45.55
C ASP A 187 14.18 32.60 46.05
N SER A 188 15.15 31.99 45.35
CA SER A 188 16.58 32.17 45.63
C SER A 188 17.04 33.61 45.42
N ALA A 189 16.66 34.24 44.30
CA ALA A 189 17.03 35.62 44.00
C ALA A 189 16.43 36.61 45.00
N LEU A 190 15.18 36.40 45.41
CA LEU A 190 14.53 37.18 46.46
C LEU A 190 15.26 37.03 47.81
N SER A 191 15.66 35.81 48.15
CA SER A 191 16.42 35.53 49.38
C SER A 191 17.78 36.24 49.37
N GLN A 192 18.48 36.25 48.24
CA GLN A 192 19.74 36.97 48.07
C GLN A 192 19.55 38.49 48.21
N LEU A 193 18.47 39.04 47.62
CA LEU A 193 18.16 40.47 47.72
C LEU A 193 17.86 40.89 49.17
N ASP A 194 17.12 40.07 49.92
CA ASP A 194 16.85 40.32 51.33
C ASP A 194 18.13 40.28 52.18
N ALA A 195 19.02 39.31 51.92
CA ALA A 195 20.32 39.25 52.58
C ALA A 195 21.18 40.49 52.28
N PHE A 196 21.19 40.97 51.04
CA PHE A 196 21.92 42.18 50.67
C PHE A 196 21.39 43.41 51.41
N LYS A 197 20.07 43.60 51.45
CA LYS A 197 19.44 44.71 52.18
C LYS A 197 19.75 44.69 53.67
N LYS A 198 19.82 43.51 54.28
CA LYS A 198 20.24 43.34 55.69
C LYS A 198 21.69 43.76 55.91
N LEU A 199 22.60 43.48 54.98
CA LEU A 199 23.99 43.92 55.10
C LEU A 199 24.12 45.44 54.92
N GLU A 200 23.35 46.03 54.01
CA GLU A 200 23.31 47.47 53.80
C GLU A 200 22.84 48.23 55.06
N SER A 201 21.78 47.74 55.72
CA SER A 201 21.29 48.34 56.96
C SER A 201 22.30 48.25 58.12
N LEU A 202 23.01 47.13 58.23
CA LEU A 202 24.08 46.97 59.24
C LEU A 202 25.24 47.93 58.99
N THR A 203 25.60 48.14 57.72
CA THR A 203 26.68 49.06 57.34
C THR A 203 26.33 50.51 57.68
N GLN A 204 25.08 50.93 57.43
CA GLN A 204 24.57 52.27 57.77
C GLN A 204 24.54 52.55 59.28
N ILE A 205 24.40 51.53 60.13
CA ILE A 205 24.39 51.69 61.58
C ILE A 205 25.82 51.85 62.16
N SER A 206 26.85 51.37 61.45
CA SER A 206 28.24 51.39 61.94
C SER A 206 29.04 52.65 61.58
N MET A 207 28.46 53.54 60.76
CA MET A 207 29.03 54.85 60.38
C MET A 207 28.42 55.97 61.21
#